data_AF-J3F387-F1
#
_entry.id   AF-J3F387-F1
#
_cell.length_a   1.000
_cell.length_b   1.000
_cell.length_c   1.000
_cell.angle_alpha   90.00
_cell.angle_beta   90.00
_cell.angle_gamma   90.00
#
_symmetry.space_group_name_H-M   'P 1'
#
loop_
_entity.id
_entity.type
_entity.pdbx_description
1 polymer ?
#
loop_
_entity_poly.entity_id
_entity_poly.type
_entity_poly.pdbx_seq_one_letter_code
_entity_poly.pdbx_strand_id
1 'polypeptide(L)'
;MDIGTAKPSPVERVRVPHHQIDVLSVRDRASVAAFQRAARSDIEGVESRGNLVIIAGGSGLYVRALTDGLDFPGTDPQVRTGLAERAEREG
;
A
#
# COMPACT_ATOMS: atom_id res chain seq x y z
N MET A 1 7.65 0.70 -12.74
CA MET A 1 8.69 -0.11 -12.08
C MET A 1 8.26 -1.55 -12.24
N ASP A 2 9.00 -2.33 -13.03
CA ASP A 2 8.51 -3.64 -13.49
C ASP A 2 9.53 -4.76 -13.20
N ILE A 3 10.67 -4.73 -13.90
CA ILE A 3 11.72 -5.76 -13.76
C ILE A 3 12.30 -5.79 -12.35
N GLY A 4 12.72 -4.62 -11.84
CA GLY A 4 13.34 -4.52 -10.51
C GLY A 4 12.41 -4.80 -9.33
N THR A 5 11.10 -4.97 -9.58
CA THR A 5 10.10 -5.30 -8.55
C THR A 5 9.52 -6.70 -8.75
N ALA A 6 10.09 -7.50 -9.67
CA ALA A 6 9.58 -8.82 -10.04
C ALA A 6 8.06 -8.82 -10.31
N LYS A 7 7.56 -7.76 -10.97
CA LYS A 7 6.14 -7.61 -11.25
C LYS A 7 5.66 -8.74 -12.18
N PRO A 8 4.49 -9.37 -11.90
CA PRO A 8 3.88 -10.32 -12.81
C PRO A 8 3.74 -9.75 -14.22
N SER A 9 4.09 -10.55 -15.21
CA SER A 9 4.00 -10.19 -16.63
C SER A 9 2.56 -9.88 -17.03
N PRO A 10 2.33 -9.15 -18.14
CA PRO A 10 0.98 -8.94 -18.66
C PRO A 10 0.21 -10.24 -18.90
N VAL A 11 0.89 -11.30 -19.37
CA VAL A 11 0.28 -12.62 -19.62
C VAL A 11 -0.21 -13.24 -18.31
N GLU A 12 0.57 -13.15 -17.22
CA GLU A 12 0.16 -13.66 -15.91
C GLU A 12 -0.99 -12.85 -15.32
N ARG A 13 -0.99 -11.53 -15.49
CA ARG A 13 -2.06 -10.64 -15.00
C ARG A 13 -3.39 -10.80 -15.71
N VAL A 14 -3.41 -11.29 -16.95
CA VAL A 14 -4.65 -11.62 -17.67
C VAL A 14 -5.29 -12.91 -17.14
N ARG A 15 -4.49 -13.85 -16.60
CA ARG A 15 -5.01 -15.13 -16.10
C ARG A 15 -5.84 -14.97 -14.83
N VAL A 16 -5.44 -14.05 -13.95
CA VAL A 16 -6.17 -13.73 -12.72
C VAL A 16 -6.08 -12.23 -12.43
N PRO A 17 -7.18 -11.55 -12.04
CA PRO A 17 -7.14 -10.13 -11.70
C PRO A 17 -6.17 -9.87 -10.53
N HIS A 18 -5.26 -8.93 -10.73
CA HIS A 18 -4.39 -8.43 -9.67
C HIS A 18 -4.82 -7.01 -9.32
N HIS A 19 -5.15 -6.79 -8.04
CA HIS A 19 -5.45 -5.48 -7.49
C HIS A 19 -4.16 -4.82 -6.97
N GLN A 20 -4.17 -3.49 -6.80
CA GLN A 20 -3.04 -2.71 -6.26
C GLN A 20 -1.70 -2.81 -7.03
N ILE A 21 -1.73 -3.22 -8.30
CA ILE A 21 -0.58 -3.14 -9.21
C ILE A 21 -0.73 -1.91 -10.12
N ASP A 22 0.34 -1.14 -10.30
CA ASP A 22 0.36 0.05 -11.17
C ASP A 22 -0.63 1.16 -10.77
N VAL A 23 -0.95 1.24 -9.47
CA VAL A 23 -1.87 2.24 -8.90
C VAL A 23 -1.19 3.56 -8.49
N LEU A 24 0.15 3.60 -8.49
CA LEU A 24 0.96 4.78 -8.14
C LEU A 24 2.02 5.04 -9.19
N SER A 25 2.33 6.31 -9.41
CA SER A 25 3.52 6.74 -10.12
C SER A 25 4.77 6.59 -9.25
N VAL A 26 5.94 6.56 -9.89
CA VAL A 26 7.24 6.50 -9.18
C VAL A 26 7.55 7.77 -8.36
N ARG A 27 6.80 8.86 -8.57
CA ARG A 27 6.93 10.11 -7.81
C ARG A 27 5.98 10.17 -6.62
N ASP A 28 5.02 9.27 -6.55
CA ASP A 28 4.02 9.28 -5.50
C ASP A 28 4.58 8.62 -4.25
N ARG A 29 4.22 9.15 -3.09
CA ARG A 29 4.57 8.52 -1.82
C ARG A 29 3.62 7.37 -1.53
N ALA A 30 4.15 6.15 -1.43
CA ALA A 30 3.40 5.02 -0.91
C ALA A 30 3.05 5.25 0.58
N SER A 31 1.80 4.97 0.94
CA SER A 31 1.29 5.10 2.30
C SER A 31 0.51 3.85 2.68
N VAL A 32 0.87 3.22 3.79
CA VAL A 32 0.16 2.06 4.32
C VAL A 32 -1.30 2.39 4.63
N ALA A 33 -1.59 3.60 5.10
CA ALA A 33 -2.96 4.04 5.38
C ALA A 33 -3.79 4.17 4.10
N ALA A 34 -3.18 4.68 3.02
CA ALA A 34 -3.84 4.78 1.72
C ALA A 34 -4.06 3.39 1.11
N PHE A 35 -3.04 2.54 1.17
CA PHE A 35 -3.14 1.13 0.75
C PHE A 35 -4.23 0.39 1.52
N GLN A 36 -4.29 0.51 2.84
CA GLN A 36 -5.28 -0.15 3.69
C GLN A 36 -6.71 0.18 3.24
N ARG A 37 -7.01 1.46 2.99
CA ARG A 37 -8.34 1.86 2.49
C ARG A 37 -8.64 1.31 1.10
N ALA A 38 -7.70 1.46 0.17
CA ALA A 38 -7.89 1.02 -1.21
C ALA A 38 -8.04 -0.51 -1.32
N ALA A 39 -7.16 -1.26 -0.66
CA ALA A 39 -7.19 -2.71 -0.68
C ALA A 39 -8.40 -3.28 0.10
N ARG A 40 -8.89 -2.65 1.17
CA ARG A 40 -10.15 -3.08 1.81
C ARG A 40 -11.36 -2.88 0.88
N SER A 41 -11.39 -1.78 0.13
CA SER A 41 -12.40 -1.57 -0.92
C SER A 41 -12.32 -2.63 -2.03
N ASP A 42 -11.11 -2.99 -2.46
CA ASP A 42 -10.90 -4.09 -3.41
C ASP A 42 -11.44 -5.43 -2.86
N ILE A 43 -11.14 -5.73 -1.59
CA ILE A 43 -11.61 -6.94 -0.88
C ILE A 43 -13.13 -7.00 -0.87
N GLU A 44 -13.78 -5.94 -0.38
CA GLU A 44 -15.25 -5.83 -0.36
C GLU A 44 -15.85 -6.02 -1.77
N GLY A 45 -15.22 -5.41 -2.77
CA GLY A 45 -15.61 -5.56 -4.16
C GLY A 45 -15.51 -7.01 -4.65
N VAL A 46 -14.42 -7.72 -4.35
CA VAL A 46 -14.21 -9.12 -4.74
C VAL A 46 -15.21 -10.05 -4.03
N GLU A 47 -15.39 -9.85 -2.72
CA GLU A 47 -16.32 -10.65 -1.90
C GLU A 47 -17.77 -10.42 -2.32
N SER A 48 -18.17 -9.19 -2.67
CA SER A 48 -19.52 -8.88 -3.16
C SER A 48 -19.89 -9.62 -4.45
N ARG A 49 -18.88 -10.05 -5.24
CA ARG A 49 -19.04 -10.88 -6.43
C ARG A 49 -19.01 -12.39 -6.14
N GLY A 50 -18.97 -12.79 -4.87
CA GLY A 50 -18.92 -14.19 -4.45
C GLY A 50 -17.57 -14.88 -4.64
N ASN A 51 -16.48 -14.12 -4.82
CA ASN A 51 -15.14 -14.67 -5.04
C ASN A 51 -14.31 -14.66 -3.75
N LEU A 52 -13.41 -15.64 -3.62
CA LEU A 52 -12.43 -15.69 -2.54
C LEU A 52 -11.27 -14.73 -2.81
N VAL A 53 -10.93 -13.91 -1.82
CA VAL A 53 -9.75 -13.04 -1.86
C VAL A 53 -8.49 -13.82 -1.50
N ILE A 54 -7.42 -13.61 -2.27
CA ILE A 54 -6.07 -14.08 -1.95
C ILE A 54 -5.16 -12.87 -1.80
N ILE A 55 -4.56 -12.70 -0.62
CA ILE A 55 -3.55 -11.65 -0.36
C ILE A 55 -2.18 -12.25 -0.67
N ALA A 56 -1.51 -11.73 -1.71
CA ALA A 56 -0.17 -12.15 -2.12
C ALA A 56 0.82 -10.98 -2.05
N GLY A 57 1.97 -11.18 -1.41
CA GLY A 57 3.01 -10.15 -1.24
C GLY A 57 3.87 -10.38 0.01
N GLY A 58 4.88 -9.53 0.20
CA GLY A 58 5.92 -9.71 1.25
C GLY A 58 6.01 -8.60 2.31
N SER A 59 5.26 -7.51 2.18
CA SER A 59 5.36 -6.38 3.12
C SER A 59 4.52 -6.65 4.38
N GLY A 60 5.15 -7.18 5.43
CA GLY A 60 4.46 -7.59 6.66
C GLY A 60 3.56 -6.51 7.28
N LEU A 61 3.98 -5.24 7.27
CA LEU A 61 3.16 -4.13 7.74
C LEU A 61 1.87 -3.93 6.92
N TYR A 62 1.94 -4.11 5.60
CA TYR A 62 0.80 -3.93 4.70
C TYR A 62 -0.19 -5.09 4.85
N VAL A 63 0.29 -6.32 5.03
CA VAL A 63 -0.55 -7.47 5.35
C VAL A 63 -1.28 -7.23 6.68
N ARG A 64 -0.56 -6.83 7.73
CA ARG A 64 -1.17 -6.50 9.03
C ARG A 64 -2.18 -5.35 8.96
N ALA A 65 -1.93 -4.33 8.14
CA ALA A 65 -2.89 -3.26 7.95
C ALA A 65 -4.25 -3.75 7.40
N LEU A 66 -4.25 -4.85 6.63
CA LEU A 66 -5.47 -5.48 6.13
C LEU A 66 -6.12 -6.39 7.16
N THR A 67 -5.32 -7.24 7.82
CA THR A 67 -5.84 -8.29 8.73
C THR A 67 -6.15 -7.80 10.14
N ASP A 68 -5.49 -6.72 10.57
CA ASP A 68 -5.55 -6.23 11.94
C ASP A 68 -6.23 -4.85 12.02
N GLY A 69 -6.64 -4.45 13.22
CA GLY A 69 -7.23 -3.14 13.51
C GLY A 69 -6.20 -2.02 13.67
N LEU A 70 -5.27 -1.87 12.73
CA LEU A 70 -4.26 -0.80 12.79
C LEU A 70 -4.87 0.56 12.41
N ASP A 71 -4.55 1.57 13.21
CA ASP A 71 -4.83 2.98 12.92
C ASP A 71 -3.53 3.72 12.60
N PHE A 72 -3.58 4.57 11.58
CA PHE A 72 -2.43 5.28 11.03
C PHE A 72 -2.73 6.78 11.01
N PRO A 73 -2.18 7.57 11.96
CA PRO A 73 -2.35 9.01 11.94
C PRO A 73 -1.69 9.61 10.69
N GLY A 74 -2.28 10.71 10.20
CA GLY A 74 -1.73 11.46 9.08
C GLY A 74 -0.34 12.04 9.40
N THR A 75 0.43 12.37 8.35
CA THR A 75 1.68 13.11 8.52
C THR A 75 1.41 14.61 8.41
N ASP A 76 1.70 15.35 9.48
CA ASP A 76 1.71 16.82 9.47
C ASP A 76 3.08 17.33 8.95
N PRO A 77 3.12 18.05 7.82
CA PRO A 77 4.37 18.58 7.27
C PRO A 77 5.06 19.58 8.19
N GLN A 78 4.33 20.42 8.92
CA GLN A 78 4.91 21.44 9.80
C GLN A 78 5.60 20.79 10.99
N VAL A 79 4.94 19.79 11.59
CA VAL A 79 5.53 18.99 12.67
C VAL A 79 6.77 18.26 12.17
N ARG A 80 6.70 17.64 10.98
CA ARG A 80 7.85 16.93 10.39
C ARG A 80 9.03 17.86 10.15
N THR A 81 8.81 19.04 9.55
CA THR A 81 9.86 20.02 9.31
C THR A 81 10.46 20.54 10.62
N GLY A 82 9.62 20.92 11.57
CA GLY A 82 10.10 21.43 12.86
C GLY A 82 10.93 20.40 13.64
N LEU A 83 10.55 19.12 13.60
CA LEU A 83 11.33 18.05 14.20
C LEU A 83 12.65 17.79 13.46
N ALA A 84 12.66 17.86 12.13
CA ALA A 84 13.88 17.70 11.34
C ALA A 84 14.88 18.83 11.63
N GLU A 85 14.42 20.08 11.62
CA GLU A 85 15.25 21.24 11.96
C GLU A 85 15.76 21.16 13.41
N ARG A 86 14.96 20.63 14.35
CA ARG A 86 15.40 20.43 15.73
C ARG A 86 16.52 19.40 15.81
N ALA A 87 16.36 18.26 15.13
CA ALA A 87 17.40 17.22 15.08
C ALA A 87 18.72 17.77 14.50
N GLU A 88 18.66 18.64 13.49
CA GLU A 88 19.86 19.30 12.94
C GLU A 88 20.55 20.23 13.94
N ARG A 89 19.79 20.91 14.81
CA ARG A 89 20.35 21.82 15.82
C ARG A 89 20.88 21.12 17.06
N GLU A 90 20.24 20.02 17.47
CA GLU A 90 20.41 19.42 18.79
C GLU A 90 21.15 18.06 18.80
N GLY A 91 21.27 17.37 17.67
CA GLY A 91 21.92 16.05 17.56
C GLY A 91 21.06 14.89 18.05
#